data_AF-A0A800KAS9-F1
#
_entry.id   AF-A0A800KAS9-F1
#
_cell.length_a   1.000
_cell.length_b   1.000
_cell.length_c   1.000
_cell.angle_alpha   90.00
_cell.angle_beta   90.00
_cell.angle_gamma   90.00
#
_symmetry.space_group_name_H-M   'P 1'
#
loop_
_entity.id
_entity.type
_entity.pdbx_description
1 polymer ?
#
loop_
_entity_poly.entity_id
_entity_poly.type
_entity_poly.pdbx_seq_one_letter_code
_entity_poly.pdbx_strand_id
1 'polypeptide(L)'
;MTKHPLLNEVQDGDRLKNISEEYGTPLYTYFGKIICNNLDRIDTALRANFDKYQIYFAVKSNNNPNLLAFMHQYLPTLGADCSSPGELVVAERAEIPMKNC
;
A
#
# COMPACT_ATOMS: atom_id res chain seq x y z
N MET A 1 25.94 -4.15 2.70
CA MET A 1 24.87 -3.71 1.78
C MET A 1 23.53 -4.12 2.37
N THR A 2 22.58 -3.21 2.46
CA THR A 2 21.21 -3.50 2.92
C THR A 2 20.52 -4.35 1.87
N LYS A 3 20.04 -5.55 2.25
CA LYS A 3 19.28 -6.41 1.33
C LYS A 3 17.91 -5.78 1.06
N HIS A 4 17.41 -5.93 -0.16
CA HIS A 4 16.07 -5.46 -0.51
C HIS A 4 15.01 -6.20 0.34
N PRO A 5 13.96 -5.54 0.87
CA PRO A 5 12.95 -6.18 1.72
C PRO A 5 12.23 -7.36 1.07
N LEU A 6 12.12 -7.35 -0.26
CA LEU A 6 11.51 -8.42 -1.04
C LEU A 6 12.46 -9.55 -1.45
N LEU A 7 13.76 -9.50 -1.10
CA LEU A 7 14.74 -10.44 -1.66
C LEU A 7 14.35 -11.90 -1.41
N ASN A 8 13.96 -12.24 -0.18
CA ASN A 8 13.55 -13.60 0.16
C ASN A 8 12.25 -14.00 -0.57
N GLU A 9 11.31 -13.06 -0.68
CA GLU A 9 10.02 -13.28 -1.31
C GLU A 9 10.15 -13.57 -2.81
N VAL A 10 11.07 -12.89 -3.50
CA VAL A 10 11.31 -13.10 -4.94
C VAL A 10 12.24 -14.28 -5.23
N GLN A 11 12.94 -14.79 -4.22
CA GLN A 11 13.78 -15.99 -4.33
C GLN A 11 12.98 -17.29 -4.14
N ASP A 12 11.73 -17.20 -3.66
CA ASP A 12 10.80 -18.32 -3.58
C ASP A 12 10.25 -18.67 -4.97
N GLY A 13 11.06 -19.38 -5.74
CA GLY A 13 10.75 -19.75 -7.12
C GLY A 13 9.49 -20.61 -7.27
N ASP A 14 9.25 -21.51 -6.32
CA ASP A 14 8.07 -22.38 -6.33
C ASP A 14 6.79 -21.57 -6.14
N ARG A 15 6.79 -20.63 -5.20
CA ARG A 15 5.65 -19.73 -5.00
C ARG A 15 5.39 -18.87 -6.23
N LEU A 16 6.43 -18.28 -6.82
CA LEU A 16 6.26 -17.45 -8.02
C LEU A 16 5.76 -18.27 -9.21
N LYS A 17 6.27 -19.50 -9.38
CA LYS A 17 5.80 -20.43 -10.40
C LYS A 17 4.32 -20.76 -10.23
N ASN A 18 3.91 -21.18 -9.02
CA ASN A 18 2.51 -21.54 -8.74
C ASN A 18 1.54 -20.39 -9.04
N ILE A 19 1.87 -19.17 -8.60
CA ILE A 19 1.04 -17.99 -8.86
C ILE A 19 1.00 -17.67 -10.37
N SER A 20 2.13 -17.82 -11.08
CA SER A 20 2.16 -17.58 -12.54
C SER A 20 1.36 -18.61 -13.33
N GLU A 21 1.30 -19.86 -12.86
CA GLU A 21 0.50 -20.92 -13.46
C GLU A 21 -1.00 -20.74 -13.17
N GLU A 22 -1.35 -20.23 -11.99
CA GLU A 22 -2.73 -19.97 -11.57
C GLU A 22 -3.34 -18.74 -12.27
N TYR A 23 -2.60 -17.63 -12.36
CA TYR A 23 -3.12 -16.33 -12.83
C TYR A 23 -2.59 -15.89 -14.20
N GLY A 24 -1.67 -16.64 -14.79
CA GLY A 24 -1.05 -16.34 -16.09
C GLY A 24 0.03 -15.25 -16.03
N THR A 25 0.60 -14.90 -17.20
CA THR A 25 1.67 -13.89 -17.32
C THR A 25 1.43 -12.94 -18.50
N PRO A 26 1.84 -11.65 -18.41
CA PRO A 26 2.56 -11.02 -17.30
C PRO A 26 1.66 -10.71 -16.09
N LEU A 27 2.23 -10.80 -14.89
CA LEU A 27 1.48 -10.65 -13.62
C LEU A 27 2.21 -9.74 -12.64
N TYR A 28 1.48 -8.79 -12.07
CA TYR A 28 1.92 -8.02 -10.91
C TYR A 28 1.50 -8.71 -9.61
N THR A 29 2.45 -8.90 -8.69
CA THR A 29 2.18 -9.45 -7.35
C THR A 29 2.62 -8.46 -6.28
N TYR A 30 1.75 -8.24 -5.29
CA TYR A 30 2.03 -7.37 -4.14
C TYR A 30 2.13 -8.20 -2.86
N PHE A 31 3.12 -7.91 -2.03
CA PHE A 31 3.32 -8.60 -0.75
C PHE A 31 2.70 -7.77 0.38
N GLY A 32 1.47 -8.12 0.78
CA GLY A 32 0.71 -7.37 1.80
C GLY A 32 1.48 -7.13 3.11
N LYS A 33 2.21 -8.15 3.61
CA LYS A 33 3.05 -8.02 4.81
C LYS A 33 4.08 -6.89 4.71
N ILE A 34 4.66 -6.68 3.52
CA ILE A 34 5.68 -5.65 3.30
C ILE A 34 5.03 -4.27 3.27
N ILE A 35 3.81 -4.17 2.75
CA ILE A 35 3.01 -2.94 2.78
C ILE A 35 2.67 -2.58 4.24
N CYS A 36 2.17 -3.52 5.02
CA CYS A 36 1.89 -3.35 6.46
C CYS A 36 3.14 -2.87 7.22
N ASN A 37 4.28 -3.55 7.04
CA ASN A 37 5.54 -3.17 7.68
C ASN A 37 5.98 -1.75 7.31
N ASN A 38 5.75 -1.32 6.06
CA ASN A 38 6.07 0.03 5.62
C ASN A 38 5.17 1.08 6.28
N LEU A 39 3.87 0.79 6.41
CA LEU A 39 2.92 1.65 7.12
C LEU A 39 3.30 1.78 8.59
N ASP A 40 3.57 0.66 9.29
CA ASP A 40 3.98 0.65 10.70
C ASP A 40 5.25 1.46 10.94
N ARG A 41 6.21 1.35 10.02
CA ARG A 41 7.49 2.07 10.12
C ARG A 41 7.27 3.59 10.06
N ILE A 42 6.44 4.06 9.14
CA ILE A 42 6.17 5.50 8.99
C ILE A 42 5.30 6.00 10.15
N ASP A 43 4.24 5.26 10.50
CA ASP A 43 3.35 5.58 11.61
C ASP A 43 4.11 5.68 12.94
N THR A 44 4.94 4.68 13.26
CA THR A 44 5.74 4.66 14.49
C THR A 44 6.75 5.80 14.52
N ALA A 45 7.42 6.08 13.40
CA ALA A 45 8.40 7.15 13.33
C ALA A 45 7.75 8.53 13.54
N LEU A 46 6.58 8.79 12.94
CA LEU A 46 5.88 10.06 13.11
C LEU A 46 5.31 10.19 14.52
N ARG A 47 4.67 9.14 15.04
CA ARG A 47 4.11 9.11 16.41
C ARG A 47 5.17 9.38 17.48
N ALA A 48 6.39 8.89 17.28
CA ALA A 48 7.47 9.08 18.25
C ALA A 48 8.02 10.51 18.29
N ASN A 49 7.75 11.33 17.28
CA ASN A 49 8.39 12.65 17.10
C ASN A 49 7.41 13.82 17.00
N PHE A 50 6.10 13.58 16.83
CA PHE A 50 5.09 14.61 16.65
C PHE A 50 3.83 14.31 17.46
N ASP A 51 3.34 15.30 18.22
CA ASP A 51 2.08 15.20 18.97
C ASP A 51 0.84 15.05 18.07
N LYS A 52 0.94 15.58 16.85
CA LYS A 52 -0.10 15.50 15.81
C LYS A 52 0.55 15.25 14.46
N TYR A 53 0.11 14.22 13.77
CA TYR A 53 0.50 13.92 12.40
C TYR A 53 -0.66 13.25 11.67
N GLN A 54 -0.58 13.27 10.34
CA GLN A 54 -1.54 12.63 9.47
C GLN A 54 -0.79 12.11 8.25
N ILE A 55 -1.06 10.86 7.86
CA ILE A 55 -0.41 10.23 6.70
C ILE A 55 -1.41 10.22 5.55
N TYR A 56 -0.99 10.71 4.39
CA TYR A 56 -1.74 10.63 3.14
C TYR A 56 -0.94 9.83 2.13
N PHE A 57 -1.52 8.75 1.60
CA PHE A 57 -0.89 7.95 0.56
C PHE A 57 -1.03 8.63 -0.80
N ALA A 58 0.09 8.89 -1.49
CA ALA A 58 0.05 9.47 -2.83
C ALA A 58 -0.54 8.49 -3.86
N VAL A 59 -1.80 8.68 -4.23
CA VAL A 59 -2.57 7.73 -5.06
C VAL A 59 -1.93 7.50 -6.43
N LYS A 60 -1.28 8.53 -6.99
CA LYS A 60 -0.48 8.45 -8.23
C LYS A 60 0.61 7.37 -8.22
N SER A 61 1.07 6.93 -7.05
CA SER A 61 2.07 5.86 -6.94
C SER A 61 1.47 4.47 -7.17
N ASN A 62 0.21 4.27 -6.82
CA ASN A 62 -0.58 3.09 -7.13
C ASN A 62 -2.07 3.38 -6.91
N ASN A 63 -2.85 3.46 -7.99
CA ASN A 63 -4.26 3.81 -7.94
C ASN A 63 -5.18 2.58 -7.91
N ASN A 64 -4.68 1.40 -7.57
CA ASN A 64 -5.52 0.22 -7.37
C ASN A 64 -6.40 0.42 -6.11
N PRO A 65 -7.73 0.52 -6.24
CA PRO A 65 -8.62 0.80 -5.11
C PRO A 65 -8.59 -0.31 -4.06
N ASN A 66 -8.36 -1.57 -4.45
CA ASN A 66 -8.25 -2.68 -3.49
C ASN A 66 -6.98 -2.57 -2.65
N LEU A 67 -5.89 -2.06 -3.22
CA LEU A 67 -4.64 -1.84 -2.49
C LEU A 67 -4.79 -0.67 -1.52
N LEU A 68 -5.43 0.42 -1.97
CA LEU A 68 -5.71 1.58 -1.12
C LEU A 68 -6.66 1.20 0.02
N ALA A 69 -7.72 0.44 -0.25
CA ALA A 69 -8.63 -0.09 0.75
C ALA A 69 -7.91 -0.98 1.76
N PHE A 70 -7.04 -1.89 1.29
CA PHE A 70 -6.22 -2.74 2.16
C PHE A 70 -5.33 -1.90 3.10
N MET A 71 -4.67 -0.86 2.58
CA MET A 71 -3.84 0.02 3.38
C MET A 71 -4.67 0.83 4.40
N HIS A 72 -5.83 1.33 4.00
CA HIS A 72 -6.74 2.07 4.89
C HIS A 72 -7.32 1.17 5.98
N GLN A 73 -7.71 -0.07 5.64
CA GLN A 73 -8.18 -1.05 6.64
C GLN A 73 -7.08 -1.39 7.66
N TYR A 74 -5.83 -1.51 7.21
CA TYR A 74 -4.69 -1.78 8.09
C TYR A 74 -4.34 -0.58 8.98
N LEU A 75 -4.34 0.63 8.42
CA LEU A 75 -4.10 1.89 9.13
C LEU A 75 -5.30 2.82 8.93
N PRO A 76 -6.35 2.74 9.77
CA PRO A 76 -7.61 3.49 9.58
C PRO A 76 -7.48 5.01 9.56
N THR A 77 -6.36 5.53 10.07
CA THR A 77 -6.05 6.96 9.99
C THR A 77 -5.53 7.36 8.61
N LEU A 78 -5.05 6.45 7.77
CA LEU A 78 -4.48 6.76 6.46
C LEU A 78 -5.48 7.47 5.55
N GLY A 79 -5.10 8.64 5.04
CA GLY A 79 -5.81 9.38 3.99
C GLY A 79 -5.22 9.13 2.60
N ALA A 80 -5.76 9.81 1.59
CA ALA A 80 -5.31 9.74 0.21
C ALA A 80 -4.85 11.11 -0.30
N ASP A 81 -3.61 11.23 -0.78
CA ASP A 81 -3.15 12.43 -1.47
C ASP A 81 -3.53 12.29 -2.96
N CYS A 82 -4.57 13.04 -3.36
CA CYS A 82 -5.19 12.97 -4.68
C CYS A 82 -4.81 14.18 -5.55
N SER A 83 -4.28 13.89 -6.74
CA SER A 83 -3.81 14.86 -7.74
C SER A 83 -4.72 14.99 -8.96
N SER A 84 -5.82 14.21 -9.02
CA SER A 84 -6.83 14.32 -10.08
C SER A 84 -8.23 13.90 -9.59
N PRO A 85 -9.32 14.31 -10.28
CA PRO A 85 -10.66 13.83 -9.97
C PRO A 85 -10.81 12.30 -10.04
N GLY A 86 -10.04 11.64 -10.92
CA GLY A 86 -10.05 10.17 -10.99
C GLY A 86 -9.48 9.51 -9.73
N GLU A 87 -8.51 10.13 -9.08
CA GLU A 87 -7.94 9.63 -7.83
C GLU A 87 -8.89 9.81 -6.64
N LEU A 88 -9.72 10.87 -6.65
CA LEU A 88 -10.80 11.03 -5.66
C LEU A 88 -11.81 9.88 -5.74
N VAL A 89 -12.16 9.43 -6.96
CA VAL A 89 -13.04 8.25 -7.16
C VAL A 89 -12.38 6.97 -6.65
N VAL A 90 -11.05 6.83 -6.80
CA VAL A 90 -10.31 5.69 -6.24
C VAL A 90 -10.33 5.71 -4.71
N ALA A 91 -10.14 6.88 -4.09
CA ALA A 91 -10.22 7.04 -2.64
C ALA A 91 -11.63 6.76 -2.09
N GLU A 92 -12.66 7.23 -2.78
CA GLU A 92 -14.07 6.92 -2.46
C GLU A 92 -14.34 5.40 -2.49
N ARG A 93 -13.85 4.70 -3.53
CA ARG A 93 -13.96 3.23 -3.64
C ARG A 93 -13.18 2.48 -2.57
N ALA A 94 -12.16 3.11 -2.00
CA ALA A 94 -11.40 2.60 -0.88
C ALA A 94 -12.03 2.97 0.49
N GLU A 95 -13.24 3.55 0.49
CA GLU A 95 -13.98 3.99 1.67
C GLU A 95 -13.26 5.07 2.49
N ILE A 96 -12.31 5.79 1.89
CA ILE A 96 -11.61 6.91 2.52
C ILE A 96 -12.51 8.14 2.48
N PRO A 97 -12.82 8.78 3.63
CA PRO A 97 -13.65 9.98 3.65
C PRO A 97 -13.02 11.13 2.84
N MET A 98 -13.81 11.87 2.09
CA MET A 98 -13.33 13.01 1.28
C MET A 98 -12.63 14.11 2.10
N LYS A 99 -12.94 14.26 3.39
CA LYS A 99 -12.21 15.16 4.30
C LYS A 99 -10.76 14.74 4.56
N ASN A 100 -10.43 13.49 4.24
CA ASN A 100 -9.11 12.86 4.34
C ASN A 100 -8.52 12.63 2.92
N CYS A 101 -8.94 13.44 1.95
CA CYS A 101 -8.43 13.45 0.58
C CYS A 101 -7.89 14.84 0.19
#